data_AF-A0ABD1MZY5-F1
#
_entry.id   AF-A0ABD1MZY5-F1
#
_cell.length_a   1.000
_cell.length_b   1.000
_cell.length_c   1.000
_cell.angle_alpha   90.00
_cell.angle_beta   90.00
_cell.angle_gamma   90.00
#
_symmetry.space_group_name_H-M   'P 1'
#
loop_
_entity.id
_entity.type
_entity.pdbx_description
1 polymer ?
#
loop_
_entity_poly.entity_id
_entity_poly.type
_entity_poly.pdbx_seq_one_letter_code
_entity_poly.pdbx_strand_id
1 'polypeptide(L)'
;MHISEKLLQYRYHITIAVVASLSLSLLLYAAPYFLAILAYFWPLFASTTVFLVSIIAFGGVSRFSSEDHGEKAGEGLLDYVAGRTEHTQTLQSE
;
A
#
# COMPACT_ATOMS: atom_id res chain seq x y z
N MET A 1 -16.82 -26.91 27.58
CA MET A 1 -15.42 -26.50 27.34
C MET A 1 -15.30 -25.92 25.92
N HIS A 2 -15.51 -24.61 25.72
CA HIS A 2 -15.46 -23.94 24.39
C HIS A 2 -14.12 -23.25 24.08
N ILE A 3 -13.16 -23.26 25.02
CA ILE A 3 -11.86 -22.58 24.89
C ILE A 3 -10.86 -23.38 24.03
N SER A 4 -11.02 -24.71 23.91
CA SER A 4 -10.11 -25.56 23.15
C SER A 4 -10.17 -25.35 21.63
N GLU A 5 -11.32 -25.01 21.05
CA GLU A 5 -11.45 -24.90 19.59
C GLU A 5 -10.69 -23.68 19.02
N LYS A 6 -10.74 -22.54 19.70
CA LYS A 6 -9.98 -21.33 19.33
C LYS A 6 -8.46 -21.56 19.42
N LEU A 7 -8.01 -22.35 20.40
CA LEU A 7 -6.59 -22.71 20.56
C LEU A 7 -6.13 -23.71 19.50
N LEU A 8 -7.02 -24.59 19.02
CA LEU A 8 -6.70 -25.57 17.98
C LEU A 8 -6.39 -24.89 16.64
N GLN A 9 -7.15 -23.86 16.27
CA GLN A 9 -6.88 -23.07 15.06
C GLN A 9 -5.51 -22.37 15.12
N TYR A 10 -5.15 -21.82 16.27
CA TYR A 10 -3.88 -21.10 16.41
C TYR A 10 -2.68 -22.05 16.49
N ARG A 11 -2.84 -23.26 17.03
CA ARG A 11 -1.78 -24.29 17.05
C ARG A 11 -1.23 -24.58 15.66
N TYR A 12 -2.08 -24.60 14.63
CA TYR A 12 -1.63 -24.85 13.26
C TYR A 12 -0.80 -23.67 12.73
N HIS A 13 -1.25 -22.43 12.95
CA HIS A 13 -0.49 -21.23 12.58
C HIS A 13 0.84 -21.13 13.32
N ILE A 14 0.89 -21.40 14.63
CA ILE A 14 2.14 -21.45 15.39
C ILE A 14 3.04 -22.56 14.83
N THR A 15 2.51 -23.76 14.62
CA THR A 15 3.31 -24.89 14.16
C THR A 15 3.89 -24.62 12.77
N ILE A 16 3.09 -24.06 11.85
CA ILE A 16 3.59 -23.62 10.55
C ILE A 16 4.65 -22.55 10.70
N ALA A 17 4.42 -21.52 11.53
CA ALA A 17 5.40 -20.46 11.72
C ALA A 17 6.72 -21.00 12.28
N VAL A 18 6.66 -21.93 13.24
CA VAL A 18 7.83 -22.59 13.82
C VAL A 18 8.54 -23.45 12.78
N VAL A 19 7.81 -24.30 12.04
CA VAL A 19 8.38 -25.16 10.98
C VAL A 19 8.98 -24.32 9.86
N ALA A 20 8.31 -23.26 9.44
CA ALA A 20 8.80 -22.33 8.42
C ALA A 20 10.06 -21.60 8.90
N SER A 21 10.05 -21.08 10.14
CA SER A 21 11.21 -20.42 10.75
C SER A 21 12.40 -21.37 10.88
N LEU A 22 12.15 -22.62 11.30
CA LEU A 22 13.19 -23.63 11.44
C LEU A 22 13.74 -24.03 10.08
N SER A 23 12.87 -24.25 9.09
CA SER A 23 13.25 -24.58 7.71
C SER A 23 14.07 -23.45 7.09
N LEU A 24 13.66 -22.19 7.30
CA LEU A 24 14.40 -21.02 6.86
C LEU A 24 15.77 -20.96 7.53
N SER A 25 15.83 -21.16 8.85
CA SER A 25 17.10 -21.17 9.59
C SER A 25 18.04 -22.27 9.09
N LEU A 26 17.51 -23.46 8.81
CA LEU A 26 18.28 -24.58 8.27
C LEU A 26 18.76 -24.29 6.85
N LEU A 27 17.93 -23.67 6.01
CA LEU A 27 18.27 -23.26 4.65
C LEU A 27 19.39 -22.20 4.67
N LEU A 28 19.29 -21.22 5.55
CA LEU A 28 20.31 -20.18 5.75
C LEU A 28 21.64 -20.77 6.25
N TYR A 29 21.58 -21.78 7.13
CA TYR A 29 22.76 -22.44 7.68
C TYR A 29 23.42 -23.40 6.67
N ALA A 30 22.61 -24.23 5.98
CA ALA A 30 23.11 -25.26 5.07
C ALA A 30 23.57 -24.69 3.72
N ALA A 31 23.01 -23.56 3.29
CA ALA A 31 23.32 -22.94 2.01
C ALA A 31 23.81 -21.49 2.18
N PRO A 32 25.07 -21.27 2.62
CA PRO A 32 25.66 -19.93 2.66
C PRO A 32 25.68 -19.27 1.27
N TYR A 33 25.69 -20.07 0.21
CA TYR A 33 25.58 -19.61 -1.17
C TYR A 33 24.22 -18.97 -1.49
N PHE A 34 23.12 -19.42 -0.88
CA PHE A 34 21.81 -18.80 -1.09
C PHE A 34 21.79 -17.38 -0.55
N LEU A 35 22.42 -17.15 0.61
CA LEU A 35 22.62 -15.81 1.15
C LEU A 35 23.53 -14.96 0.25
N ALA A 36 24.60 -15.54 -0.29
CA ALA A 36 25.48 -14.83 -1.23
C ALA A 36 24.75 -14.43 -2.52
N ILE A 37 23.88 -15.29 -3.05
CA ILE A 37 23.05 -15.01 -4.21
C ILE A 37 22.01 -13.92 -3.87
N LEU A 38 21.35 -14.01 -2.72
CA LEU A 38 20.39 -12.99 -2.28
C LEU A 38 21.07 -11.63 -2.04
N ALA A 39 22.30 -11.64 -1.51
CA ALA A 39 23.15 -10.45 -1.39
C ALA A 39 23.58 -9.90 -2.75
N TYR A 40 23.85 -10.76 -3.74
CA TYR A 40 24.12 -10.35 -5.12
C TYR A 40 22.91 -9.65 -5.77
N PHE A 41 21.70 -10.11 -5.46
CA PHE A 41 20.45 -9.48 -5.91
C PHE A 41 19.96 -8.36 -4.98
N TRP A 42 20.66 -8.07 -3.89
CA TRP A 42 20.33 -6.98 -2.98
C TRP A 42 20.16 -5.63 -3.68
N PRO A 43 21.00 -5.23 -4.66
CA PRO A 43 20.80 -3.98 -5.39
C PRO A 43 19.46 -3.92 -6.15
N LEU A 44 19.00 -5.05 -6.70
CA LEU A 44 17.74 -5.14 -7.43
C LEU A 44 16.53 -5.03 -6.49
N PHE A 45 16.61 -5.72 -5.35
CA PHE A 45 15.61 -5.61 -4.29
C PHE A 45 15.56 -4.18 -3.74
N ALA A 46 16.72 -3.58 -3.42
CA ALA A 46 16.82 -2.22 -2.95
C ALA A 46 16.20 -1.23 -3.94
N SER A 47 16.52 -1.35 -5.24
CA SER A 47 15.94 -0.49 -6.28
C SER A 47 14.42 -0.67 -6.39
N THR A 48 13.93 -1.90 -6.29
CA THR A 48 12.49 -2.20 -6.36
C THR A 48 11.77 -1.65 -5.13
N THR A 49 12.34 -1.81 -3.93
CA THR A 49 11.79 -1.25 -2.70
C THR A 49 11.76 0.27 -2.76
N VAL A 50 12.85 0.92 -3.17
CA VAL A 50 12.89 2.38 -3.35
C VAL A 50 11.86 2.84 -4.38
N PHE A 51 11.72 2.13 -5.50
CA PHE A 51 10.73 2.43 -6.52
C PHE A 51 9.29 2.29 -6.00
N LEU A 52 8.97 1.21 -5.30
CA LEU A 52 7.66 1.00 -4.69
C LEU A 52 7.37 2.02 -3.59
N VAL A 53 8.33 2.31 -2.72
CA VAL A 53 8.23 3.36 -1.70
C VAL A 53 7.99 4.71 -2.35
N SER A 54 8.68 5.01 -3.46
CA SER A 54 8.46 6.23 -4.24
C SER A 54 7.04 6.25 -4.81
N ILE A 55 6.57 5.18 -5.45
CA ILE A 55 5.18 5.08 -5.94
C ILE A 55 4.16 5.28 -4.81
N ILE A 56 4.39 4.70 -3.63
CA ILE A 56 3.48 4.83 -2.49
C ILE A 56 3.54 6.24 -1.90
N ALA A 57 4.72 6.84 -1.79
CA ALA A 57 4.91 8.19 -1.27
C ALA A 57 4.31 9.25 -2.21
N PHE A 58 4.53 9.12 -3.53
CA PHE A 58 4.04 10.08 -4.53
C PHE A 58 2.62 9.78 -5.02
N GLY A 59 2.21 8.52 -5.11
CA GLY A 59 0.90 8.10 -5.61
C GLY A 59 -0.10 7.66 -4.52
N GLY A 60 0.38 7.15 -3.39
CA GLY A 60 -0.45 6.60 -2.31
C GLY A 60 -0.84 7.63 -1.23
N VAL A 61 -0.03 8.65 -0.95
CA VAL A 61 -0.38 9.71 0.02
C VAL A 61 -1.67 10.44 -0.39
N SER A 62 -1.93 10.58 -1.69
CA SER A 62 -3.18 11.19 -2.18
C SER A 62 -4.42 10.33 -1.87
N ARG A 63 -4.29 8.99 -1.78
CA ARG A 63 -5.41 8.08 -1.50
C ARG A 63 -5.70 7.89 -0.03
N PHE A 64 -4.68 7.87 0.84
CA PHE A 64 -4.89 7.76 2.29
C PHE A 64 -5.47 9.03 2.94
N SER A 65 -5.40 10.18 2.25
CA SER A 65 -6.07 11.42 2.67
C SER A 65 -7.40 11.68 1.95
N SER A 66 -7.80 10.84 0.99
CA SER A 66 -8.96 11.06 0.11
C SER A 66 -10.15 10.14 0.42
N GLU A 67 -10.37 9.79 1.68
CA GLU A 67 -11.72 9.34 2.07
C GLU A 67 -12.71 10.51 2.14
N ASP A 68 -12.25 11.77 1.97
CA ASP A 68 -13.11 12.97 1.94
C ASP A 68 -12.71 14.05 0.89
N HIS A 69 -11.49 14.01 0.33
CA HIS A 69 -10.98 15.10 -0.52
C HIS A 69 -10.96 14.83 -2.04
N GLY A 70 -11.14 13.58 -2.46
CA GLY A 70 -11.11 13.20 -3.87
C GLY A 70 -12.33 13.67 -4.68
N GLU A 71 -13.49 13.79 -4.02
CA GLU A 71 -14.73 14.26 -4.64
C GLU A 71 -14.67 15.77 -4.93
N LYS A 72 -14.12 16.56 -3.99
CA LYS A 72 -14.06 18.03 -4.10
C LYS A 72 -12.97 18.56 -5.03
N ALA A 73 -11.91 17.77 -5.27
CA ALA A 73 -10.83 18.16 -6.18
C ALA A 73 -11.29 18.23 -7.64
N GLY A 74 -12.33 17.48 -8.02
CA GLY A 74 -12.93 17.51 -9.36
C GLY A 74 -13.97 18.61 -9.55
N GLU A 75 -14.66 19.03 -8.48
CA GLU A 75 -15.74 20.03 -8.54
C GLU A 75 -15.23 21.39 -9.05
N GLY A 76 -14.03 21.82 -8.68
CA GLY A 76 -13.45 23.09 -9.16
C GLY A 76 -13.11 23.11 -10.66
N LEU A 77 -12.76 21.96 -11.23
CA LEU A 77 -12.54 21.82 -12.67
C LEU A 77 -13.86 21.73 -13.43
N LEU A 78 -14.86 21.07 -12.85
CA LEU A 78 -16.21 20.98 -13.41
C LEU A 78 -16.88 22.36 -13.43
N ASP A 79 -16.73 23.18 -12.38
CA ASP A 79 -17.26 24.56 -12.34
C ASP A 79 -16.59 25.49 -13.36
N TYR A 80 -15.28 25.31 -13.58
CA TYR A 80 -14.53 26.04 -14.61
C TYR A 80 -14.97 25.67 -16.04
N VAL A 81 -15.22 24.39 -16.30
CA VAL A 81 -15.67 23.89 -17.62
C VAL A 81 -17.16 24.13 -17.86
N ALA A 82 -17.98 24.03 -16.82
CA ALA A 82 -19.41 24.31 -16.88
C ALA A 82 -19.68 25.78 -17.25
N GLY A 83 -18.68 26.65 -17.08
CA GLY A 83 -18.79 28.06 -17.37
C GLY A 83 -19.66 28.72 -16.31
N ARG A 84 -19.10 29.68 -15.59
CA ARG A 84 -19.86 30.55 -14.69
C ARG A 84 -20.97 31.26 -15.49
N THR A 85 -22.17 30.70 -15.52
CA THR A 85 -23.38 31.33 -16.09
C THR A 85 -23.94 32.41 -15.15
N GLU A 86 -23.08 33.25 -14.57
CA GLU A 86 -23.50 34.23 -13.55
C GLU A 86 -22.91 35.63 -13.74
N HIS A 87 -22.23 35.91 -14.87
CA HIS A 87 -21.79 37.27 -15.20
C HIS A 87 -22.30 37.72 -16.57
N THR A 88 -23.60 37.63 -16.82
CA THR A 88 -24.28 38.51 -17.80
C THR A 88 -25.79 38.62 -17.59
N GLN A 89 -26.27 38.71 -16.34
CA GLN A 89 -27.63 39.19 -16.04
C GLN A 89 -27.64 40.22 -14.91
N THR A 90 -26.80 41.25 -15.04
CA THR A 90 -26.98 42.54 -14.34
C THR A 90 -26.60 43.68 -15.29
N LEU A 91 -27.18 43.65 -16.49
CA LEU A 91 -27.47 44.84 -17.28
C LEU A 91 -28.97 44.86 -17.55
N GLN A 92 -29.75 44.99 -16.48
CA GLN A 92 -31.12 45.48 -16.54
C GLN A 92 -31.43 46.19 -15.22
N SER A 93 -32.06 47.37 -15.30
CA SER A 93 -32.24 48.43 -14.29
C SER A 93 -31.02 49.36 -14.20
N GLU A 94 -31.03 50.59 -14.74
CA GLU A 94 -32.10 51.54 -15.11
C GLU A 94 -31.81 52.21 -16.47
#